data_AF-A0A147DUN8-F1
#
_entry.id   AF-A0A147DUN8-F1
#
_cell.length_a   1.000
_cell.length_b   1.000
_cell.length_c   1.000
_cell.angle_alpha   90.00
_cell.angle_beta   90.00
_cell.angle_gamma   90.00
#
_symmetry.space_group_name_H-M   'P 1'
#
loop_
_entity.id
_entity.type
_entity.pdbx_description
1 polymer ?
#
loop_
_entity_poly.entity_id
_entity_poly.type
_entity_poly.pdbx_seq_one_letter_code
_entity_poly.pdbx_strand_id
1 'polypeptide(L)'
;MAALVGAVLLPTTATAASTDGHLVGQVFLEDEGMAPNATVDVVDASGYVVTSVDQAAHGSFVATVPAGTYWLSLRDPSDEQQFVAHSWYPDAPTQREAMKVVVAAGQTVRLGAFSAHYPARVVGEWKYPAGTSHPDVSGVVTAWRLDEHGGRPVLVSGSDVDPRSADYWEIRGLVKGRYILRFSAVDGSWATSYWAGSRWTTDPAAATPLTVQGLDTGLMIDLQEPVRDVTRIDGGNRYDVSAAVAARIPGTGGTVYVANGENFPDALTAGPVAAHDHAPLLLVTPTAIPDVVRRAIVARAPDRIVVVGGPPSVSADVFTQLQGLAPDVRRVSGADRYAVARQLATDTWGATGASSMYLANGTGFADALSAGAAAAYDDVPLMITPGKWTADPAAAAVRRSLGVESVWAVGGAISLSDAVAHDVAGDKWSGRYEGATRFDVSANLSWDVFAPFGGYSDTVYVAVGTKFPDALSGTPLAAVSGSPLVIVKPGCIPEDTLDFIDSFGANHVVLLGGPASLDGNVAALRSCG
;
A
#
# COMPACT_ATOMS: atom_id res chain seq x y z
N MET A 1 -27.98 -43.65 -66.22
CA MET A 1 -27.31 -43.62 -64.91
C MET A 1 -26.88 -42.18 -64.64
N ALA A 2 -27.66 -41.44 -63.85
CA ALA A 2 -27.30 -40.13 -63.32
C ALA A 2 -27.65 -40.16 -61.83
N ALA A 3 -26.66 -40.01 -60.97
CA ALA A 3 -26.75 -40.20 -59.53
C ALA A 3 -27.05 -38.87 -58.81
N LEU A 4 -27.88 -38.96 -57.77
CA LEU A 4 -28.31 -37.88 -56.88
C LEU A 4 -27.13 -37.22 -56.14
N VAL A 5 -27.21 -35.89 -56.02
CA VAL A 5 -26.38 -35.07 -55.14
C VAL A 5 -27.04 -35.02 -53.76
N GLY A 6 -26.36 -35.53 -52.74
CA GLY A 6 -26.79 -35.46 -51.34
C GLY A 6 -26.35 -34.15 -50.68
N ALA A 7 -27.29 -33.46 -50.04
CA ALA A 7 -27.03 -32.27 -49.23
C ALA A 7 -26.39 -32.67 -47.89
N VAL A 8 -25.26 -32.04 -47.56
CA VAL A 8 -24.61 -32.14 -46.25
C VAL A 8 -25.24 -31.08 -45.33
N LEU A 9 -25.90 -31.54 -44.27
CA LEU A 9 -26.36 -30.70 -43.16
C LEU A 9 -25.16 -30.31 -42.29
N LEU A 10 -24.88 -29.02 -42.17
CA LEU A 10 -23.97 -28.48 -41.16
C LEU A 10 -24.64 -28.57 -39.77
N PRO A 11 -23.93 -28.97 -38.71
CA PRO A 11 -24.48 -28.98 -37.36
C PRO A 11 -24.77 -27.54 -36.91
N THR A 12 -25.98 -27.34 -36.40
CA THR A 12 -26.39 -26.14 -35.67
C THR A 12 -25.47 -25.91 -34.48
N THR A 13 -24.93 -24.70 -34.38
CA THR A 13 -24.14 -24.21 -33.25
C THR A 13 -24.87 -24.46 -31.93
N ALA A 14 -24.30 -25.28 -31.06
CA ALA A 14 -24.65 -25.30 -29.65
C ALA A 14 -24.23 -23.95 -29.05
N THR A 15 -25.19 -23.13 -28.65
CA THR A 15 -24.93 -21.98 -27.79
C THR A 15 -24.43 -22.51 -26.45
N ALA A 16 -23.15 -22.26 -26.12
CA ALA A 16 -22.64 -22.47 -24.78
C ALA A 16 -23.51 -21.65 -23.81
N ALA A 17 -24.11 -22.32 -22.82
CA ALA A 17 -24.81 -21.62 -21.75
C ALA A 17 -23.80 -20.69 -21.06
N SER A 18 -24.12 -19.40 -20.98
CA SER A 18 -23.30 -18.41 -20.27
C SER A 18 -23.02 -18.91 -18.85
N THR A 19 -21.75 -18.96 -18.47
CA THR A 19 -21.33 -19.30 -17.09
C THR A 19 -21.31 -18.07 -16.18
N ASP A 20 -21.58 -16.89 -16.73
CA ASP A 20 -21.53 -15.62 -16.00
C ASP A 20 -22.72 -15.50 -15.05
N GLY A 21 -22.45 -14.99 -13.86
CA GLY A 21 -23.47 -14.60 -12.91
C GLY A 21 -23.98 -13.18 -13.17
N HIS A 22 -25.07 -12.83 -12.49
CA HIS A 22 -25.69 -11.51 -12.59
C HIS A 22 -25.90 -10.90 -11.21
N LEU A 23 -25.43 -9.67 -11.02
CA LEU A 23 -25.76 -8.82 -9.89
C LEU A 23 -26.92 -7.93 -10.29
N VAL A 24 -28.04 -8.03 -9.57
CA VAL A 24 -29.24 -7.23 -9.83
C VAL A 24 -29.57 -6.44 -8.58
N GLY A 25 -29.67 -5.12 -8.72
CA GLY A 25 -29.98 -4.24 -7.61
C GLY A 25 -30.75 -3.02 -8.05
N GLN A 26 -31.11 -2.21 -7.07
CA GLN A 26 -31.70 -0.89 -7.27
C GLN A 26 -30.94 0.12 -6.42
N VAL A 27 -30.68 1.27 -7.02
CA VAL A 27 -30.10 2.42 -6.35
C VAL A 27 -31.16 3.48 -6.19
N PHE A 28 -31.24 4.07 -4.99
CA PHE A 28 -32.16 5.14 -4.68
C PHE A 28 -31.41 6.29 -4.02
N LEU A 29 -31.75 7.51 -4.41
CA LEU A 29 -31.26 8.71 -3.74
C LEU A 29 -31.97 8.86 -2.39
N GLU A 30 -31.20 9.09 -1.33
CA GLU A 30 -31.70 9.31 0.03
C GLU A 30 -32.79 10.40 0.04
N ASP A 31 -33.80 10.22 0.89
CA ASP A 31 -34.91 11.17 1.14
C ASP A 31 -35.91 11.47 0.00
N GLU A 32 -35.62 11.13 -1.27
CA GLU A 32 -36.53 11.44 -2.39
C GLU A 32 -37.16 10.20 -3.06
N GLY A 33 -36.62 8.99 -2.83
CA GLY A 33 -37.10 7.76 -3.48
C GLY A 33 -36.97 7.77 -5.02
N MET A 34 -36.17 8.70 -5.55
CA MET A 34 -35.88 8.83 -6.98
C MET A 34 -34.66 8.01 -7.36
N ALA A 35 -34.63 7.57 -8.61
CA ALA A 35 -33.48 6.91 -9.20
C ALA A 35 -32.45 7.96 -9.62
N PRO A 36 -31.21 7.93 -9.10
CA PRO A 36 -30.19 8.85 -9.56
C PRO A 36 -29.67 8.47 -10.94
N ASN A 37 -29.05 9.43 -11.65
CA ASN A 37 -28.19 9.10 -12.77
C ASN A 37 -26.81 8.73 -12.22
N ALA A 38 -26.54 7.43 -12.05
CA ALA A 38 -25.27 6.96 -11.50
C ALA A 38 -24.78 5.67 -12.16
N THR A 39 -23.47 5.47 -12.12
CA THR A 39 -22.79 4.27 -12.57
C THR A 39 -22.47 3.41 -11.35
N VAL A 40 -22.79 2.12 -11.46
CA VAL A 40 -22.40 1.10 -10.48
C VAL A 40 -21.19 0.37 -11.03
N ASP A 41 -20.05 0.55 -10.37
CA ASP A 41 -18.84 -0.21 -10.63
C ASP A 41 -18.86 -1.48 -9.77
N VAL A 42 -18.58 -2.62 -10.39
CA VAL A 42 -18.35 -3.89 -9.69
C VAL A 42 -16.86 -4.08 -9.56
N VAL A 43 -16.39 -4.09 -8.32
CA VAL A 43 -14.99 -4.12 -7.95
C VAL A 43 -14.64 -5.48 -7.38
N ASP A 44 -13.55 -6.07 -7.81
CA ASP A 44 -13.07 -7.34 -7.26
C ASP A 44 -12.26 -7.15 -5.96
N ALA A 45 -11.76 -8.27 -5.41
CA ALA A 45 -10.94 -8.27 -4.20
C ALA A 45 -9.60 -7.53 -4.37
N SER A 46 -9.17 -7.30 -5.61
CA SER A 46 -7.97 -6.53 -5.92
C SER A 46 -8.20 -5.03 -6.02
N GLY A 47 -9.44 -4.56 -5.91
CA GLY A 47 -9.76 -3.14 -6.07
C GLY A 47 -9.91 -2.71 -7.52
N TYR A 48 -9.86 -3.63 -8.48
CA TYR A 48 -10.06 -3.32 -9.90
C TYR A 48 -11.54 -3.36 -10.27
N VAL A 49 -11.95 -2.40 -11.10
CA VAL A 49 -13.30 -2.37 -11.68
C VAL A 49 -13.38 -3.45 -12.76
N VAL A 50 -14.17 -4.49 -12.49
CA VAL A 50 -14.42 -5.61 -13.40
C VAL A 50 -15.43 -5.22 -14.47
N THR A 51 -16.45 -4.46 -14.08
CA THR A 51 -17.44 -3.92 -15.00
C THR A 51 -18.11 -2.69 -14.41
N SER A 52 -18.55 -1.78 -15.27
CA SER A 52 -19.30 -0.57 -14.92
C SER A 52 -20.65 -0.62 -15.60
N VAL A 53 -21.72 -0.35 -14.85
CA VAL A 53 -23.09 -0.37 -15.38
C VAL A 53 -23.81 0.90 -14.99
N ASP A 54 -24.24 1.67 -15.99
CA ASP A 54 -25.12 2.81 -15.77
C ASP A 54 -26.53 2.33 -15.38
N GLN A 55 -27.14 3.03 -14.45
CA GLN A 55 -28.51 2.73 -14.02
C GLN A 55 -29.51 2.97 -15.15
N ALA A 56 -30.51 2.10 -15.24
CA ALA A 56 -31.68 2.35 -16.07
C ALA A 56 -32.56 3.47 -15.45
N ALA A 57 -33.56 3.95 -16.22
CA ALA A 57 -34.45 5.07 -15.84
C ALA A 57 -35.25 4.91 -14.52
N HIS A 58 -35.13 3.78 -13.82
CA HIS A 58 -35.76 3.48 -12.54
C HIS A 58 -34.75 3.02 -11.46
N GLY A 59 -33.46 3.33 -11.64
CA GLY A 59 -32.40 3.07 -10.65
C GLY A 59 -31.96 1.61 -10.60
N SER A 60 -32.59 0.75 -11.41
CA SER A 60 -32.20 -0.65 -11.54
C SER A 60 -30.93 -0.78 -12.35
N PHE A 61 -30.04 -1.67 -11.91
CA PHE A 61 -28.88 -2.08 -12.68
C PHE A 61 -28.80 -3.60 -12.74
N VAL A 62 -28.17 -4.09 -13.80
CA VAL A 62 -27.83 -5.49 -13.99
C VAL A 62 -26.38 -5.57 -14.44
N ALA A 63 -25.50 -6.05 -13.58
CA ALA A 63 -24.11 -6.29 -13.93
C ALA A 63 -23.86 -7.78 -14.16
N THR A 64 -23.18 -8.09 -15.25
CA THR A 64 -22.79 -9.46 -15.60
C THR A 64 -21.34 -9.64 -15.20
N VAL A 65 -21.07 -10.62 -14.35
CA VAL A 65 -19.74 -10.87 -13.80
C VAL A 65 -19.45 -12.37 -13.77
N PRO A 66 -18.18 -12.79 -13.88
CA PRO A 66 -17.79 -14.17 -13.61
C PRO A 66 -18.19 -14.63 -12.21
N ALA A 67 -18.06 -15.93 -11.94
CA ALA A 67 -18.16 -16.43 -10.58
C ALA A 67 -17.01 -15.87 -9.74
N GLY A 68 -17.30 -15.26 -8.59
CA GLY A 68 -16.31 -14.54 -7.81
C GLY A 68 -16.86 -13.85 -6.59
N THR A 69 -16.01 -13.06 -5.96
CA THR A 69 -16.34 -12.21 -4.81
C THR A 69 -16.13 -10.76 -5.21
N TYR A 70 -17.14 -9.93 -4.99
CA TYR A 70 -17.19 -8.56 -5.47
C TYR A 70 -17.69 -7.61 -4.40
N TRP A 71 -17.37 -6.33 -4.61
CA TRP A 71 -17.89 -5.16 -3.95
C TRP A 71 -18.52 -4.27 -5.02
N LEU A 72 -19.43 -3.39 -4.61
CA LEU A 72 -20.03 -2.45 -5.54
C LEU A 72 -19.76 -1.05 -5.03
N SER A 73 -19.28 -0.19 -5.92
CA SER A 73 -19.17 1.24 -5.67
C SER A 73 -20.08 2.01 -6.61
N LEU A 74 -20.60 3.11 -6.11
CA LEU A 74 -21.43 4.03 -6.84
C LEU A 74 -20.59 5.25 -7.20
N ARG A 75 -20.72 5.77 -8.43
CA ARG A 75 -20.14 7.05 -8.82
C ARG A 75 -21.02 7.77 -9.82
N ASP A 76 -20.73 9.04 -10.02
CA ASP A 76 -21.33 9.79 -11.12
C ASP A 76 -20.86 9.23 -12.47
N PRO A 77 -21.72 9.18 -13.51
CA PRO A 77 -21.30 8.76 -14.85
C PRO A 77 -20.36 9.78 -15.49
N SER A 78 -20.36 11.03 -15.02
CA SER A 78 -19.45 12.08 -15.49
C SER A 78 -18.98 12.99 -14.35
N ASP A 79 -17.69 13.34 -14.35
CA ASP A 79 -17.09 14.22 -13.34
C ASP A 79 -17.71 15.64 -13.30
N GLU A 80 -18.44 16.03 -14.37
CA GLU A 80 -19.08 17.33 -14.53
C GLU A 80 -20.47 17.44 -13.88
N GLN A 81 -21.20 16.33 -13.73
CA GLN A 81 -22.61 16.36 -13.31
C GLN A 81 -22.79 16.31 -11.79
N GLN A 82 -21.91 15.59 -11.07
CA GLN A 82 -21.81 15.53 -9.61
C GLN A 82 -23.17 15.52 -8.88
N PHE A 83 -24.08 14.62 -9.28
CA PHE A 83 -25.36 14.40 -8.62
C PHE A 83 -25.30 13.34 -7.52
N VAL A 84 -24.28 12.49 -7.53
CA VAL A 84 -24.13 11.40 -6.57
C VAL A 84 -22.70 11.33 -6.02
N ALA A 85 -22.60 11.25 -4.70
CA ALA A 85 -21.33 11.04 -4.01
C ALA A 85 -20.80 9.62 -4.22
N HIS A 86 -19.47 9.46 -4.30
CA HIS A 86 -18.87 8.13 -4.37
C HIS A 86 -19.10 7.35 -3.06
N SER A 87 -19.78 6.21 -3.13
CA SER A 87 -20.11 5.38 -1.97
C SER A 87 -20.00 3.90 -2.28
N TRP A 88 -19.92 3.06 -1.26
CA TRP A 88 -19.87 1.62 -1.41
C TRP A 88 -21.14 0.94 -0.90
N TYR A 89 -21.48 -0.20 -1.48
CA TYR A 89 -22.72 -0.92 -1.14
C TYR A 89 -22.68 -1.54 0.27
N PRO A 90 -23.76 -1.48 1.07
CA PRO A 90 -25.04 -0.81 0.80
C PRO A 90 -25.07 0.69 1.14
N ASP A 91 -24.22 1.12 2.07
CA ASP A 91 -24.00 2.52 2.45
C ASP A 91 -22.68 2.61 3.24
N ALA A 92 -21.65 1.99 2.69
CA ALA A 92 -20.34 1.90 3.31
C ALA A 92 -19.44 3.03 2.81
N PRO A 93 -18.62 3.58 3.70
CA PRO A 93 -17.77 4.71 3.37
C PRO A 93 -16.50 4.29 2.60
N THR A 94 -16.10 3.03 2.71
CA THR A 94 -14.92 2.43 2.08
C THR A 94 -15.24 1.01 1.59
N GLN A 95 -14.43 0.46 0.66
CA GLN A 95 -14.55 -0.94 0.24
C GLN A 95 -14.40 -1.93 1.41
N ARG A 96 -13.59 -1.59 2.42
CA ARG A 96 -13.35 -2.44 3.59
C ARG A 96 -14.62 -2.65 4.42
N GLU A 97 -15.42 -1.59 4.58
CA GLU A 97 -16.70 -1.64 5.30
C GLU A 97 -17.86 -2.06 4.40
N ALA A 98 -17.63 -2.14 3.10
CA ALA A 98 -18.63 -2.51 2.12
C ALA A 98 -19.00 -3.98 2.20
N MET A 99 -20.27 -4.25 1.92
CA MET A 99 -20.79 -5.60 1.97
C MET A 99 -20.21 -6.42 0.81
N LYS A 100 -19.51 -7.48 1.18
CA LYS A 100 -19.00 -8.49 0.27
C LYS A 100 -20.15 -9.25 -0.39
N VAL A 101 -20.12 -9.36 -1.72
CA VAL A 101 -21.11 -10.08 -2.52
C VAL A 101 -20.44 -11.26 -3.23
N VAL A 102 -20.90 -12.48 -2.96
CA VAL A 102 -20.38 -13.70 -3.60
C VAL A 102 -21.35 -14.15 -4.69
N VAL A 103 -20.81 -14.39 -5.89
CA VAL A 103 -21.56 -14.79 -7.09
C VAL A 103 -21.05 -16.15 -7.56
N ALA A 104 -21.92 -17.16 -7.63
CA ALA A 104 -21.60 -18.45 -8.26
C ALA A 104 -21.88 -18.43 -9.78
N ALA A 105 -21.34 -19.41 -10.51
CA ALA A 105 -21.50 -19.50 -11.96
C ALA A 105 -22.99 -19.61 -12.35
N GLY A 106 -23.45 -18.76 -13.26
CA GLY A 106 -24.85 -18.67 -13.66
C GLY A 106 -25.81 -18.17 -12.57
N GLN A 107 -25.33 -17.77 -11.40
CA GLN A 107 -26.18 -17.30 -10.31
C GLN A 107 -26.61 -15.85 -10.54
N THR A 108 -27.91 -15.58 -10.33
CA THR A 108 -28.39 -14.20 -10.15
C THR A 108 -28.45 -13.86 -8.66
N VAL A 109 -27.61 -12.94 -8.22
CA VAL A 109 -27.63 -12.39 -6.86
C VAL A 109 -28.47 -11.12 -6.86
N ARG A 110 -29.49 -11.08 -6.01
CA ARG A 110 -30.35 -9.90 -5.81
C ARG A 110 -29.86 -9.13 -4.59
N LEU A 111 -29.43 -7.90 -4.83
CA LEU A 111 -28.95 -6.99 -3.80
C LEU A 111 -30.12 -6.29 -3.12
N GLY A 112 -29.97 -6.00 -1.83
CA GLY A 112 -30.82 -5.05 -1.12
C GLY A 112 -30.65 -3.62 -1.66
N ALA A 113 -31.38 -2.67 -1.08
CA ALA A 113 -31.29 -1.26 -1.49
C ALA A 113 -29.86 -0.73 -1.37
N PHE A 114 -29.39 -0.06 -2.42
CA PHE A 114 -28.13 0.70 -2.41
C PHE A 114 -28.50 2.18 -2.33
N SER A 115 -28.15 2.83 -1.23
CA SER A 115 -28.45 4.25 -1.03
C SER A 115 -27.40 5.13 -1.71
N ALA A 116 -27.85 5.99 -2.61
CA ALA A 116 -27.09 7.08 -3.17
C ALA A 116 -27.24 8.32 -2.30
N HIS A 117 -26.17 9.11 -2.21
CA HIS A 117 -26.13 10.33 -1.42
C HIS A 117 -25.93 11.54 -2.31
N TYR A 118 -26.61 12.64 -1.97
CA TYR A 118 -26.24 13.93 -2.53
C TYR A 118 -24.79 14.26 -2.14
N PRO A 119 -23.96 14.73 -3.08
CA PRO A 119 -22.60 15.07 -2.77
C PRO A 119 -22.53 16.30 -1.89
N ALA A 120 -21.86 16.11 -0.77
CA ALA A 120 -21.31 17.18 0.03
C ALA A 120 -20.12 17.82 -0.69
N ARG A 121 -19.83 19.05 -0.31
CA ARG A 121 -18.73 19.86 -0.82
C ARG A 121 -18.07 20.60 0.33
N VAL A 122 -16.75 20.69 0.26
CA VAL A 122 -15.94 21.49 1.16
C VAL A 122 -15.30 22.60 0.36
N VAL A 123 -15.46 23.83 0.83
CA VAL A 123 -14.85 25.02 0.24
C VAL A 123 -13.97 25.67 1.29
N GLY A 124 -12.76 26.04 0.90
CA GLY A 124 -11.86 26.73 1.79
C GLY A 124 -10.94 27.69 1.07
N GLU A 125 -10.12 28.36 1.87
CA GLU A 125 -9.16 29.35 1.44
C GLU A 125 -7.78 29.00 1.99
N TRP A 126 -6.78 29.74 1.52
CA TRP A 126 -5.39 29.61 1.92
C TRP A 126 -5.00 30.74 2.86
N LYS A 127 -4.13 30.44 3.82
CA LYS A 127 -3.43 31.48 4.58
C LYS A 127 -1.94 31.34 4.37
N TYR A 128 -1.36 32.38 3.78
CA TYR A 128 0.07 32.47 3.57
C TYR A 128 0.81 32.88 4.85
N PRO A 129 2.08 32.45 5.04
CA PRO A 129 2.93 32.99 6.07
C PRO A 129 3.00 34.53 6.04
N ALA A 130 3.16 35.15 7.20
CA ALA A 130 3.23 36.60 7.26
C ALA A 130 4.46 37.12 6.49
N GLY A 131 4.23 38.02 5.52
CA GLY A 131 5.29 38.62 4.72
C GLY A 131 5.66 37.87 3.44
N THR A 132 5.04 36.71 3.14
CA THR A 132 5.18 36.06 1.84
C THR A 132 4.20 36.64 0.82
N SER A 133 4.67 36.93 -0.39
CA SER A 133 3.85 37.46 -1.50
C SER A 133 3.79 36.48 -2.67
N HIS A 134 3.59 35.19 -2.39
CA HIS A 134 3.73 34.12 -3.39
C HIS A 134 2.32 33.61 -3.80
N PRO A 135 1.67 34.23 -4.80
CA PRO A 135 0.33 33.83 -5.24
C PRO A 135 0.34 32.53 -6.05
N ASP A 136 1.51 32.05 -6.47
CA ASP A 136 1.63 30.87 -7.30
C ASP A 136 1.67 29.61 -6.43
N VAL A 137 0.48 29.16 -6.00
CA VAL A 137 0.29 27.87 -5.35
C VAL A 137 -0.06 26.87 -6.44
N SER A 138 0.76 25.84 -6.60
CA SER A 138 0.45 24.69 -7.45
C SER A 138 0.48 23.42 -6.61
N GLY A 139 -0.63 22.69 -6.57
CA GLY A 139 -0.75 21.50 -5.74
C GLY A 139 -2.13 20.89 -5.81
N VAL A 140 -2.44 20.04 -4.84
CA VAL A 140 -3.75 19.39 -4.72
C VAL A 140 -4.22 19.47 -3.28
N VAL A 141 -5.48 19.86 -3.09
CA VAL A 141 -6.17 19.62 -1.81
C VAL A 141 -6.90 18.30 -1.90
N THR A 142 -6.59 17.39 -0.98
CA THR A 142 -7.14 16.03 -0.94
C THR A 142 -7.98 15.83 0.32
N ALA A 143 -9.09 15.11 0.16
CA ALA A 143 -9.98 14.70 1.23
C ALA A 143 -9.80 13.20 1.52
N TRP A 144 -9.32 12.90 2.74
CA TRP A 144 -9.06 11.55 3.22
C TRP A 144 -10.12 11.17 4.23
N ARG A 145 -10.96 10.20 3.89
CA ARG A 145 -12.04 9.76 4.78
C ARG A 145 -11.48 8.89 5.88
N LEU A 146 -11.93 9.16 7.11
CA LEU A 146 -11.63 8.36 8.28
C LEU A 146 -12.72 7.29 8.44
N ASP A 147 -12.32 6.07 8.77
CA ASP A 147 -13.26 5.05 9.20
C ASP A 147 -13.71 5.29 10.66
N GLU A 148 -14.78 4.63 11.09
CA GLU A 148 -15.25 4.69 12.48
C GLU A 148 -14.49 3.74 13.41
N HIS A 149 -13.56 2.94 12.85
CA HIS A 149 -12.89 1.83 13.52
C HIS A 149 -11.36 1.98 13.67
N GLY A 150 -10.77 3.11 13.25
CA GLY A 150 -9.35 3.45 13.46
C GLY A 150 -8.37 2.83 12.46
N GLY A 151 -8.81 2.43 11.27
CA GLY A 151 -7.98 1.92 10.18
C GLY A 151 -7.32 3.03 9.36
N ARG A 152 -6.56 2.62 8.33
CA ARG A 152 -5.92 3.57 7.42
C ARG A 152 -7.01 4.38 6.71
N PRO A 153 -6.92 5.72 6.72
CA PRO A 153 -7.83 6.59 5.98
C PRO A 153 -7.80 6.27 4.50
N VAL A 154 -8.76 6.75 3.72
CA VAL A 154 -8.80 6.48 2.26
C VAL A 154 -8.94 7.79 1.52
N LEU A 155 -8.10 8.01 0.50
CA LEU A 155 -8.26 9.15 -0.41
C LEU A 155 -9.60 9.00 -1.14
N VAL A 156 -10.49 9.98 -0.99
CA VAL A 156 -11.82 9.95 -1.63
C VAL A 156 -11.87 10.86 -2.85
N SER A 157 -11.36 12.08 -2.71
CA SER A 157 -11.43 13.10 -3.75
C SER A 157 -10.36 14.15 -3.52
N GLY A 158 -10.02 14.89 -4.56
CA GLY A 158 -9.12 16.02 -4.48
C GLY A 158 -9.49 17.11 -5.49
N SER A 159 -8.86 18.25 -5.34
CA SER A 159 -9.02 19.40 -6.22
C SER A 159 -7.65 19.97 -6.51
N ASP A 160 -7.31 20.05 -7.80
CA ASP A 160 -6.11 20.73 -8.24
C ASP A 160 -6.23 22.22 -7.89
N VAL A 161 -5.14 22.76 -7.36
CA VAL A 161 -4.99 24.20 -7.15
C VAL A 161 -3.79 24.69 -7.93
N ASP A 162 -4.00 25.84 -8.56
CA ASP A 162 -3.06 26.48 -9.45
C ASP A 162 -3.12 28.01 -9.26
N PRO A 163 -2.21 28.78 -9.88
CA PRO A 163 -2.22 30.23 -9.76
C PRO A 163 -3.52 30.92 -10.24
N ARG A 164 -4.38 30.24 -10.99
CA ARG A 164 -5.66 30.78 -11.49
C ARG A 164 -6.82 30.53 -10.53
N SER A 165 -6.66 29.61 -9.59
CA SER A 165 -7.61 29.25 -8.52
C SER A 165 -7.17 29.79 -7.14
N ALA A 166 -6.09 30.57 -7.08
CA ALA A 166 -5.29 30.91 -5.90
C ALA A 166 -6.00 31.45 -4.63
N ASP A 167 -7.25 31.91 -4.74
CA ASP A 167 -7.99 32.49 -3.61
C ASP A 167 -8.85 31.48 -2.85
N TYR A 168 -9.22 30.34 -3.48
CA TYR A 168 -10.04 29.31 -2.84
C TYR A 168 -9.86 27.94 -3.48
N TRP A 169 -10.17 26.90 -2.73
CA TRP A 169 -10.23 25.52 -3.21
C TRP A 169 -11.60 24.94 -2.91
N GLU A 170 -12.02 24.01 -3.76
CA GLU A 170 -13.30 23.33 -3.60
C GLU A 170 -13.14 21.85 -3.94
N ILE A 171 -13.48 20.98 -2.99
CA ILE A 171 -13.62 19.55 -3.23
C ILE A 171 -15.10 19.22 -3.22
N ARG A 172 -15.54 18.55 -4.27
CA ARG A 172 -16.93 18.15 -4.49
C ARG A 172 -17.04 16.62 -4.47
N GLY A 173 -18.27 16.11 -4.50
CA GLY A 173 -18.50 14.67 -4.60
C GLY A 173 -18.35 13.89 -3.29
N LEU A 174 -18.25 14.57 -2.14
CA LEU A 174 -17.99 13.92 -0.86
C LEU A 174 -19.28 13.31 -0.28
N VAL A 175 -19.16 12.20 0.45
CA VAL A 175 -20.26 11.70 1.29
C VAL A 175 -20.18 12.40 2.65
N LYS A 176 -21.28 12.47 3.40
CA LYS A 176 -21.24 12.91 4.80
C LYS A 176 -20.33 11.99 5.62
N GLY A 177 -19.53 12.54 6.53
CA GLY A 177 -18.62 11.74 7.34
C GLY A 177 -17.42 12.53 7.87
N ARG A 178 -16.47 11.82 8.48
CA ARG A 178 -15.25 12.41 9.01
C ARG A 178 -14.11 12.34 8.00
N TYR A 179 -13.42 13.46 7.81
CA TYR A 179 -12.36 13.62 6.83
C TYR A 179 -11.15 14.34 7.42
N ILE A 180 -9.99 14.10 6.85
CA ILE A 180 -8.85 15.03 6.93
C ILE A 180 -8.62 15.66 5.57
N LEU A 181 -8.37 16.97 5.60
CA LEU A 181 -8.04 17.75 4.42
C LEU A 181 -6.55 18.06 4.44
N ARG A 182 -5.89 17.73 3.34
CA ARG A 182 -4.44 17.85 3.15
C ARG A 182 -4.16 18.64 1.89
N PHE A 183 -3.23 19.57 1.96
CA PHE A 183 -2.59 20.18 0.81
C PHE A 183 -1.21 19.59 0.59
N SER A 184 -0.92 19.22 -0.66
CA SER A 184 0.40 18.83 -1.14
C SER A 184 0.79 19.68 -2.34
N ALA A 185 1.95 20.33 -2.30
CA ALA A 185 2.52 21.01 -3.46
C ALA A 185 3.05 19.99 -4.48
N VAL A 186 2.90 20.26 -5.78
CA VAL A 186 3.38 19.34 -6.84
C VAL A 186 4.91 19.20 -6.82
N ASP A 187 5.59 20.31 -6.56
CA ASP A 187 7.04 20.48 -6.68
C ASP A 187 7.73 20.64 -5.32
N GLY A 188 7.00 20.43 -4.21
CA GLY A 188 7.53 20.64 -2.87
C GLY A 188 7.81 22.12 -2.51
N SER A 189 7.35 23.09 -3.31
CA SER A 189 7.51 24.53 -3.04
C SER A 189 6.91 24.97 -1.71
N TRP A 190 5.96 24.20 -1.18
CA TRP A 190 5.35 24.37 0.13
C TRP A 190 5.37 23.04 0.90
N ALA A 191 5.50 23.14 2.22
CA ALA A 191 5.34 21.98 3.09
C ALA A 191 3.92 21.41 3.00
N THR A 192 3.80 20.09 3.22
CA THR A 192 2.49 19.48 3.35
C THR A 192 1.75 20.14 4.52
N SER A 193 0.57 20.66 4.23
CA SER A 193 -0.22 21.45 5.18
C SER A 193 -1.61 20.84 5.35
N TYR A 194 -2.23 21.03 6.51
CA TYR A 194 -3.53 20.42 6.82
C TYR A 194 -4.50 21.46 7.38
N TRP A 195 -5.79 21.19 7.20
CA TRP A 195 -6.84 22.03 7.75
C TRP A 195 -6.77 22.10 9.29
N ALA A 196 -7.12 23.28 9.81
CA ALA A 196 -7.04 23.71 11.21
C ALA A 196 -5.62 23.64 11.83
N GLY A 197 -4.58 23.68 10.99
CA GLY A 197 -3.18 23.54 11.43
C GLY A 197 -2.87 22.17 12.05
N SER A 198 -3.71 21.17 11.76
CA SER A 198 -3.50 19.81 12.24
C SER A 198 -2.28 19.17 11.58
N ARG A 199 -1.85 18.00 12.09
CA ARG A 199 -0.76 17.24 11.48
C ARG A 199 -1.26 15.86 11.11
N TRP A 200 -0.93 15.41 9.92
CA TRP A 200 -1.13 14.03 9.56
C TRP A 200 0.20 13.30 9.65
N THR A 201 0.52 12.96 10.88
CA THR A 201 1.62 12.07 11.20
C THR A 201 1.05 10.69 11.49
N THR A 202 1.96 9.73 11.67
CA THR A 202 1.71 8.33 12.05
C THR A 202 0.94 8.17 13.37
N ASP A 203 0.73 9.26 14.10
CA ASP A 203 -0.13 9.38 15.28
C ASP A 203 -1.53 9.88 14.86
N PRO A 204 -2.56 9.01 14.87
CA PRO A 204 -3.94 9.39 14.52
C PRO A 204 -4.53 10.49 15.40
N ALA A 205 -3.99 10.71 16.61
CA ALA A 205 -4.44 11.76 17.51
C ALA A 205 -3.93 13.16 17.09
N ALA A 206 -2.96 13.24 16.18
CA ALA A 206 -2.40 14.49 15.71
C ALA A 206 -3.28 15.20 14.66
N ALA A 207 -4.20 14.46 14.04
CA ALA A 207 -5.08 14.96 13.00
C ALA A 207 -6.41 15.49 13.58
N THR A 208 -6.85 16.66 13.12
CA THR A 208 -8.13 17.24 13.53
C THR A 208 -9.19 16.96 12.47
N PRO A 209 -10.10 16.00 12.68
CA PRO A 209 -11.08 15.60 11.67
C PRO A 209 -12.12 16.71 11.41
N LEU A 210 -12.35 17.01 10.13
CA LEU A 210 -13.52 17.74 9.67
C LEU A 210 -14.70 16.77 9.59
N THR A 211 -15.85 17.14 10.13
CA THR A 211 -17.09 16.38 9.90
C THR A 211 -17.88 17.05 8.78
N VAL A 212 -17.89 16.43 7.61
CA VAL A 212 -18.61 16.89 6.42
C VAL A 212 -20.09 16.51 6.52
N GLN A 213 -20.99 17.47 6.32
CA GLN A 213 -22.45 17.28 6.46
C GLN A 213 -23.25 17.75 5.23
N GLY A 214 -22.67 18.61 4.38
CA GLY A 214 -23.35 19.20 3.22
C GLY A 214 -22.44 20.18 2.48
N LEU A 215 -22.71 21.48 2.58
CA LEU A 215 -21.72 22.51 2.21
C LEU A 215 -21.01 22.96 3.48
N ASP A 216 -19.72 22.68 3.56
CA ASP A 216 -18.85 23.15 4.63
C ASP A 216 -17.91 24.24 4.07
N THR A 217 -17.89 25.41 4.73
CA THR A 217 -17.12 26.61 4.32
C THR A 217 -16.29 27.17 5.47
N GLY A 218 -15.48 28.20 5.21
CA GLY A 218 -14.64 28.84 6.23
C GLY A 218 -13.47 27.96 6.67
N LEU A 219 -13.09 27.00 5.83
CA LEU A 219 -11.98 26.10 6.05
C LEU A 219 -10.70 26.81 5.60
N MET A 220 -9.76 27.03 6.51
CA MET A 220 -8.47 27.63 6.19
C MET A 220 -7.38 26.55 6.24
N ILE A 221 -6.56 26.48 5.20
CA ILE A 221 -5.28 25.76 5.24
C ILE A 221 -4.15 26.78 5.36
N ASP A 222 -3.42 26.70 6.47
CA ASP A 222 -2.23 27.53 6.70
C ASP A 222 -1.07 26.92 5.91
N LEU A 223 -0.65 27.60 4.84
CA LEU A 223 0.53 27.20 4.06
C LEU A 223 1.80 27.44 4.89
N GLN A 224 2.73 26.50 4.79
CA GLN A 224 3.99 26.53 5.53
C GLN A 224 5.17 26.47 4.57
N GLU A 225 6.22 27.25 4.88
CA GLU A 225 7.50 27.09 4.19
C GLU A 225 8.02 25.66 4.42
N PRO A 226 8.67 25.03 3.43
CA PRO A 226 9.21 23.69 3.57
C PRO A 226 10.31 23.67 4.64
N VAL A 227 9.96 23.27 5.86
CA VAL A 227 10.91 23.01 6.93
C VAL A 227 10.84 21.54 7.28
N ARG A 228 11.95 20.84 7.05
CA ARG A 228 12.06 19.42 7.38
C ARG A 228 12.65 19.22 8.73
N ASP A 229 11.92 18.52 9.57
CA ASP A 229 12.48 17.95 10.77
C ASP A 229 13.15 16.61 10.44
N VAL A 230 14.46 16.56 10.61
CA VAL A 230 15.25 15.34 10.41
C VAL A 230 15.54 14.71 11.76
N THR A 231 14.91 13.58 12.02
CA THR A 231 15.11 12.80 13.24
C THR A 231 15.80 11.48 12.95
N ARG A 232 16.20 10.76 13.99
CA ARG A 232 16.93 9.50 13.85
C ARG A 232 16.43 8.46 14.84
N ILE A 233 16.33 7.23 14.38
CA ILE A 233 16.21 6.02 15.19
C ILE A 233 17.55 5.29 15.06
N ASP A 234 18.37 5.32 16.11
CA ASP A 234 19.70 4.71 16.11
C ASP A 234 19.96 3.83 17.34
N GLY A 235 21.18 3.29 17.37
CA GLY A 235 21.67 2.41 18.41
C GLY A 235 23.14 2.05 18.19
N GLY A 236 23.76 1.39 19.18
CA GLY A 236 25.16 1.00 19.10
C GLY A 236 25.45 -0.03 18.00
N ASN A 237 24.43 -0.79 17.59
CA ASN A 237 24.48 -1.74 16.50
C ASN A 237 23.06 -2.00 15.93
N ARG A 238 22.97 -2.87 14.93
CA ARG A 238 21.71 -3.25 14.25
C ARG A 238 20.63 -3.84 15.17
N TYR A 239 21.02 -4.47 16.28
CA TYR A 239 20.08 -5.06 17.23
C TYR A 239 19.42 -3.97 18.07
N ASP A 240 20.22 -2.98 18.50
CA ASP A 240 19.71 -1.78 19.17
C ASP A 240 18.76 -1.00 18.25
N VAL A 241 19.13 -0.80 16.97
CA VAL A 241 18.27 -0.15 15.97
C VAL A 241 16.96 -0.93 15.80
N SER A 242 17.01 -2.26 15.61
CA SER A 242 15.80 -3.07 15.45
C SER A 242 14.87 -2.99 16.67
N ALA A 243 15.43 -2.97 17.89
CA ALA A 243 14.66 -2.82 19.12
C ALA A 243 14.06 -1.41 19.26
N ALA A 244 14.79 -0.37 18.87
CA ALA A 244 14.31 1.02 18.89
C ALA A 244 13.20 1.25 17.86
N VAL A 245 13.32 0.66 16.67
CA VAL A 245 12.27 0.65 15.63
C VAL A 245 11.03 -0.09 16.13
N ALA A 246 11.20 -1.27 16.73
CA ALA A 246 10.07 -2.03 17.29
C ALA A 246 9.30 -1.27 18.37
N ALA A 247 9.98 -0.44 19.15
CA ALA A 247 9.34 0.41 20.17
C ALA A 247 8.49 1.55 19.58
N ARG A 248 8.67 1.90 18.29
CA ARG A 248 7.85 2.90 17.58
C ARG A 248 6.61 2.32 16.92
N ILE A 249 6.54 0.99 16.78
CA ILE A 249 5.34 0.32 16.28
C ILE A 249 4.33 0.26 17.45
N PRO A 250 3.12 0.84 17.35
CA PRO A 250 2.15 0.85 18.45
C PRO A 250 1.70 -0.55 18.88
N GLY A 251 1.21 -0.66 20.11
CA GLY A 251 0.57 -1.86 20.65
C GLY A 251 1.47 -2.80 21.49
N THR A 252 0.82 -3.76 22.15
CA THR A 252 1.42 -4.88 22.91
C THR A 252 0.66 -6.17 22.57
N GLY A 253 1.24 -7.34 22.82
CA GLY A 253 0.67 -8.62 22.38
C GLY A 253 0.92 -8.88 20.89
N GLY A 254 0.13 -9.79 20.31
CA GLY A 254 0.17 -10.11 18.88
C GLY A 254 1.42 -10.89 18.48
N THR A 255 1.87 -10.70 17.24
CA THR A 255 3.03 -11.40 16.68
C THR A 255 4.30 -10.56 16.80
N VAL A 256 5.45 -11.21 17.00
CA VAL A 256 6.78 -10.65 16.79
C VAL A 256 7.54 -11.52 15.80
N TYR A 257 8.11 -10.91 14.77
CA TYR A 257 8.98 -11.61 13.84
C TYR A 257 10.44 -11.50 14.30
N VAL A 258 11.17 -12.61 14.21
CA VAL A 258 12.59 -12.69 14.55
C VAL A 258 13.38 -13.24 13.38
N ALA A 259 14.42 -12.53 12.95
CA ALA A 259 15.29 -12.95 11.86
C ALA A 259 16.77 -12.73 12.18
N ASN A 260 17.64 -13.33 11.38
CA ASN A 260 19.08 -13.14 11.49
C ASN A 260 19.48 -11.72 11.05
N GLY A 261 20.18 -10.98 11.90
CA GLY A 261 20.69 -9.63 11.60
C GLY A 261 22.09 -9.58 10.97
N GLU A 262 22.81 -10.69 10.94
CA GLU A 262 24.16 -10.81 10.36
C GLU A 262 24.12 -11.19 8.88
N ASN A 263 23.13 -12.01 8.49
CA ASN A 263 22.92 -12.44 7.11
C ASN A 263 21.43 -12.33 6.75
N PHE A 264 21.13 -11.91 5.52
CA PHE A 264 19.78 -11.58 5.07
C PHE A 264 18.98 -12.64 4.29
N PRO A 265 19.50 -13.83 3.92
CA PRO A 265 18.92 -14.64 2.85
C PRO A 265 17.46 -14.98 3.12
N ASP A 266 17.17 -15.44 4.33
CA ASP A 266 15.82 -15.84 4.74
C ASP A 266 14.95 -14.65 5.16
N ALA A 267 15.57 -13.49 5.43
CA ALA A 267 14.93 -12.37 6.10
C ALA A 267 14.33 -11.34 5.15
N LEU A 268 14.78 -11.26 3.89
CA LEU A 268 14.38 -10.18 2.95
C LEU A 268 12.86 -10.03 2.78
N THR A 269 12.11 -11.12 2.85
CA THR A 269 10.66 -11.12 2.69
C THR A 269 9.89 -11.06 4.01
N ALA A 270 10.59 -11.00 5.15
CA ALA A 270 9.96 -10.93 6.47
C ALA A 270 9.34 -9.56 6.76
N GLY A 271 9.86 -8.49 6.16
CA GLY A 271 9.36 -7.12 6.35
C GLY A 271 7.88 -6.96 5.99
N PRO A 272 7.45 -7.26 4.75
CA PRO A 272 6.04 -7.21 4.34
C PRO A 272 5.13 -8.11 5.16
N VAL A 273 5.60 -9.31 5.52
CA VAL A 273 4.82 -10.26 6.31
C VAL A 273 4.61 -9.74 7.74
N ALA A 274 5.65 -9.16 8.34
CA ALA A 274 5.52 -8.52 9.64
C ALA A 274 4.61 -7.30 9.57
N ALA A 275 4.63 -6.53 8.48
CA ALA A 275 3.74 -5.40 8.28
C ALA A 275 2.26 -5.79 8.15
N HIS A 276 1.95 -6.86 7.40
CA HIS A 276 0.60 -7.43 7.29
C HIS A 276 0.03 -7.79 8.67
N ASP A 277 0.87 -8.35 9.54
CA ASP A 277 0.50 -8.70 10.92
C ASP A 277 0.58 -7.51 11.91
N HIS A 278 0.89 -6.30 11.44
CA HIS A 278 1.16 -5.12 12.28
C HIS A 278 2.21 -5.40 13.40
N ALA A 279 3.20 -6.23 13.07
CA ALA A 279 4.18 -6.78 13.99
C ALA A 279 5.57 -6.19 13.76
N PRO A 280 6.41 -6.06 14.82
CA PRO A 280 7.80 -5.69 14.66
C PRO A 280 8.64 -6.85 14.10
N LEU A 281 9.69 -6.50 13.36
CA LEU A 281 10.75 -7.42 12.95
C LEU A 281 12.03 -7.14 13.75
N LEU A 282 12.34 -8.03 14.70
CA LEU A 282 13.52 -7.95 15.55
C LEU A 282 14.66 -8.81 15.01
N LEU A 283 15.89 -8.34 15.19
CA LEU A 283 17.07 -9.02 14.69
C LEU A 283 17.80 -9.76 15.81
N VAL A 284 18.28 -10.97 15.54
CA VAL A 284 19.13 -11.75 16.45
C VAL A 284 20.45 -12.15 15.76
N THR A 285 21.42 -12.61 16.54
CA THR A 285 22.58 -13.31 16.00
C THR A 285 22.20 -14.77 15.71
N PRO A 286 22.97 -15.52 14.92
CA PRO A 286 22.70 -16.95 14.68
C PRO A 286 22.62 -17.77 15.98
N THR A 287 23.40 -17.41 17.01
CA THR A 287 23.64 -18.22 18.20
C THR A 287 23.20 -17.58 19.52
N ALA A 288 22.73 -16.33 19.51
CA ALA A 288 22.29 -15.63 20.71
C ALA A 288 21.19 -14.59 20.43
N ILE A 289 20.32 -14.38 21.43
CA ILE A 289 19.39 -13.25 21.49
C ILE A 289 20.09 -12.10 22.23
N PRO A 290 20.44 -10.98 21.56
CA PRO A 290 21.00 -9.82 22.24
C PRO A 290 20.08 -9.32 23.35
N ASP A 291 20.64 -8.86 24.47
CA ASP A 291 19.87 -8.43 25.65
C ASP A 291 18.83 -7.35 25.32
N VAL A 292 19.17 -6.41 24.44
CA VAL A 292 18.26 -5.34 24.00
C VAL A 292 17.04 -5.89 23.27
N VAL A 293 17.24 -6.94 22.46
CA VAL A 293 16.18 -7.62 21.71
C VAL A 293 15.32 -8.44 22.64
N ARG A 294 15.92 -9.18 23.58
CA ARG A 294 15.17 -9.92 24.61
C ARG A 294 14.27 -8.97 25.41
N ARG A 295 14.79 -7.81 25.84
CA ARG A 295 13.99 -6.80 26.55
C ARG A 295 12.85 -6.26 25.68
N ALA A 296 13.08 -6.01 24.40
CA ALA A 296 12.04 -5.56 23.48
C ALA A 296 10.91 -6.60 23.34
N ILE A 297 11.26 -7.88 23.19
CA ILE A 297 10.29 -8.99 23.15
C ILE A 297 9.48 -9.04 24.45
N VAL A 298 10.15 -9.01 25.61
CA VAL A 298 9.47 -9.06 26.92
C VAL A 298 8.56 -7.86 27.13
N ALA A 299 9.00 -6.66 26.76
CA ALA A 299 8.18 -5.45 26.87
C ALA A 299 6.94 -5.48 25.97
N ARG A 300 7.04 -6.13 24.80
CA ARG A 300 5.91 -6.31 23.89
C ARG A 300 4.93 -7.38 24.38
N ALA A 301 5.42 -8.37 25.14
CA ALA A 301 4.66 -9.52 25.63
C ALA A 301 3.82 -10.21 24.53
N PRO A 302 4.45 -10.71 23.45
CA PRO A 302 3.73 -11.23 22.29
C PRO A 302 3.01 -12.55 22.58
N ASP A 303 1.88 -12.75 21.90
CA ASP A 303 1.16 -14.03 21.88
C ASP A 303 1.87 -15.05 20.97
N ARG A 304 2.59 -14.55 19.95
CA ARG A 304 3.29 -15.38 18.98
C ARG A 304 4.66 -14.81 18.62
N ILE A 305 5.66 -15.68 18.49
CA ILE A 305 6.94 -15.37 17.85
C ILE A 305 7.08 -16.20 16.57
N VAL A 306 7.34 -15.54 15.45
CA VAL A 306 7.68 -16.20 14.18
C VAL A 306 9.17 -16.04 13.90
N VAL A 307 9.89 -17.15 13.94
CA VAL A 307 11.32 -17.23 13.62
C VAL A 307 11.49 -17.49 12.14
N VAL A 308 12.02 -16.51 11.42
CA VAL A 308 12.25 -16.59 9.98
C VAL A 308 13.67 -17.09 9.70
N GLY A 309 13.74 -18.28 9.11
CA GLY A 309 14.98 -18.94 8.72
C GLY A 309 15.20 -20.29 9.40
N GLY A 310 15.98 -21.13 8.73
CA GLY A 310 16.35 -22.45 9.24
C GLY A 310 17.31 -22.41 10.44
N PRO A 311 17.63 -23.57 11.03
CA PRO A 311 18.63 -23.68 12.10
C PRO A 311 20.00 -23.04 11.80
N PRO A 312 20.53 -23.03 10.55
CA PRO A 312 21.76 -22.30 10.24
C PRO A 312 21.64 -20.78 10.36
N SER A 313 20.44 -20.23 10.13
CA SER A 313 20.18 -18.79 10.22
C SER A 313 19.87 -18.36 11.65
N VAL A 314 19.08 -19.16 12.38
CA VAL A 314 18.75 -18.98 13.79
C VAL A 314 18.79 -20.34 14.47
N SER A 315 19.79 -20.57 15.32
CA SER A 315 20.06 -21.87 15.95
C SER A 315 18.88 -22.45 16.74
N ALA A 316 18.94 -23.75 17.01
CA ALA A 316 17.98 -24.44 17.86
C ALA A 316 17.96 -23.87 19.30
N ASP A 317 19.13 -23.45 19.81
CA ASP A 317 19.26 -22.86 21.14
C ASP A 317 18.56 -21.51 21.22
N VAL A 318 18.75 -20.63 20.23
CA VAL A 318 18.03 -19.35 20.15
C VAL A 318 16.52 -19.58 20.06
N PHE A 319 16.08 -20.55 19.25
CA PHE A 319 14.66 -20.89 19.14
C PHE A 319 14.08 -21.39 20.46
N THR A 320 14.81 -22.23 21.19
CA THR A 320 14.41 -22.72 22.52
C THR A 320 14.33 -21.57 23.53
N GLN A 321 15.25 -20.60 23.46
CA GLN A 321 15.16 -19.40 24.30
C GLN A 321 13.93 -18.55 23.97
N LEU A 322 13.59 -18.40 22.68
CA LEU A 322 12.38 -17.68 22.25
C LEU A 322 11.09 -18.38 22.71
N GLN A 323 11.06 -19.72 22.78
CA GLN A 323 9.95 -20.48 23.37
C GLN A 323 9.69 -20.16 24.85
N GLY A 324 10.68 -19.62 25.55
CA GLY A 324 10.50 -19.12 26.92
C GLY A 324 9.92 -17.70 27.01
N LEU A 325 9.73 -17.00 25.88
CA LEU A 325 9.33 -15.59 25.83
C LEU A 325 7.91 -15.35 25.26
N ALA A 326 7.29 -16.38 24.67
CA ALA A 326 5.93 -16.32 24.12
C ALA A 326 5.26 -17.70 24.18
N PRO A 327 3.92 -17.77 24.26
CA PRO A 327 3.20 -19.05 24.34
C PRO A 327 3.20 -19.84 23.03
N ASP A 328 3.24 -19.16 21.87
CA ASP A 328 3.35 -19.78 20.54
C ASP A 328 4.63 -19.32 19.85
N VAL A 329 5.51 -20.27 19.48
CA VAL A 329 6.73 -19.97 18.73
C VAL A 329 6.83 -20.90 17.53
N ARG A 330 6.77 -20.30 16.34
CA ARG A 330 6.78 -21.00 15.07
C ARG A 330 8.04 -20.67 14.30
N ARG A 331 8.65 -21.67 13.68
CA ARG A 331 9.74 -21.46 12.71
C ARG A 331 9.20 -21.57 11.29
N VAL A 332 9.57 -20.61 10.45
CA VAL A 332 9.41 -20.72 9.00
C VAL A 332 10.79 -20.98 8.40
N SER A 333 10.96 -22.14 7.78
CA SER A 333 12.22 -22.58 7.20
C SER A 333 12.00 -23.31 5.89
N GLY A 334 13.02 -23.30 5.02
CA GLY A 334 13.00 -24.01 3.75
C GLY A 334 14.40 -24.48 3.36
N ALA A 335 14.48 -25.20 2.24
CA ALA A 335 15.76 -25.68 1.70
C ALA A 335 16.70 -24.52 1.28
N ASP A 336 16.11 -23.38 0.92
CA ASP A 336 16.80 -22.15 0.58
C ASP A 336 15.91 -20.94 0.89
N ARG A 337 16.46 -19.73 0.68
CA ARG A 337 15.75 -18.47 0.87
C ARG A 337 14.49 -18.31 0.05
N TYR A 338 14.44 -18.91 -1.13
CA TYR A 338 13.31 -18.81 -2.04
C TYR A 338 12.16 -19.70 -1.55
N ALA A 339 12.48 -20.85 -0.97
CA ALA A 339 11.52 -21.69 -0.27
C ALA A 339 10.97 -21.01 0.99
N VAL A 340 11.81 -20.30 1.76
CA VAL A 340 11.34 -19.49 2.90
C VAL A 340 10.39 -18.38 2.43
N ALA A 341 10.76 -17.64 1.38
CA ALA A 341 9.91 -16.59 0.81
C ALA A 341 8.55 -17.10 0.33
N ARG A 342 8.55 -18.22 -0.41
CA ARG A 342 7.31 -18.90 -0.85
C ARG A 342 6.45 -19.33 0.33
N GLN A 343 7.04 -19.94 1.36
CA GLN A 343 6.30 -20.38 2.54
C GLN A 343 5.69 -19.20 3.30
N LEU A 344 6.46 -18.13 3.50
CA LEU A 344 5.97 -16.91 4.13
C LEU A 344 4.78 -16.32 3.36
N ALA A 345 4.89 -16.24 2.03
CA ALA A 345 3.82 -15.73 1.19
C ALA A 345 2.54 -16.59 1.29
N THR A 346 2.68 -17.91 1.23
CA THR A 346 1.53 -18.84 1.34
C THR A 346 0.91 -18.84 2.74
N ASP A 347 1.72 -18.79 3.80
CA ASP A 347 1.21 -18.76 5.18
C ASP A 347 0.40 -17.49 5.48
N THR A 348 0.78 -16.38 4.84
CA THR A 348 0.24 -15.04 5.13
C THR A 348 -0.97 -14.75 4.25
N TRP A 349 -0.81 -14.87 2.92
CA TRP A 349 -1.85 -14.53 1.95
C TRP A 349 -2.59 -15.73 1.36
N GLY A 350 -2.25 -16.98 1.72
CA GLY A 350 -2.85 -18.18 1.12
C GLY A 350 -4.34 -18.33 1.35
N ALA A 351 -4.87 -17.76 2.45
CA ALA A 351 -6.29 -17.80 2.77
C ALA A 351 -7.07 -16.59 2.21
N THR A 352 -6.42 -15.43 2.10
CA THR A 352 -7.04 -14.17 1.69
C THR A 352 -6.86 -13.87 0.21
N GLY A 353 -5.85 -14.46 -0.42
CA GLY A 353 -5.32 -14.04 -1.71
C GLY A 353 -4.47 -12.76 -1.60
N ALA A 354 -3.87 -12.38 -2.72
CA ALA A 354 -3.20 -11.10 -2.91
C ALA A 354 -3.48 -10.58 -4.32
N SER A 355 -3.77 -9.29 -4.46
CA SER A 355 -4.07 -8.63 -5.74
C SER A 355 -2.85 -8.56 -6.66
N SER A 356 -1.73 -8.18 -6.06
CA SER A 356 -0.47 -7.94 -6.71
C SER A 356 0.67 -8.70 -6.02
N MET A 357 1.84 -8.72 -6.63
CA MET A 357 3.08 -9.24 -6.06
C MET A 357 4.26 -8.44 -6.59
N TYR A 358 5.20 -8.12 -5.71
CA TYR A 358 6.51 -7.61 -6.11
C TYR A 358 7.49 -8.76 -6.24
N LEU A 359 8.25 -8.79 -7.34
CA LEU A 359 9.28 -9.79 -7.60
C LEU A 359 10.65 -9.12 -7.63
N ALA A 360 11.57 -9.56 -6.77
CA ALA A 360 12.93 -9.04 -6.71
C ALA A 360 13.99 -10.15 -6.79
N ASN A 361 15.23 -9.75 -7.03
CA ASN A 361 16.37 -10.67 -6.94
C ASN A 361 16.71 -10.99 -5.47
N GLY A 362 16.77 -12.26 -5.10
CA GLY A 362 17.13 -12.71 -3.74
C GLY A 362 18.62 -12.91 -3.48
N THR A 363 19.48 -12.70 -4.49
CA THR A 363 20.95 -12.76 -4.34
C THR A 363 21.56 -11.42 -3.94
N GLY A 364 20.96 -10.31 -4.38
CA GLY A 364 21.17 -8.97 -3.83
C GLY A 364 20.07 -8.62 -2.82
N PHE A 365 20.25 -7.55 -2.07
CA PHE A 365 19.26 -7.11 -1.07
C PHE A 365 18.59 -5.78 -1.42
N ALA A 366 19.27 -4.86 -2.11
CA ALA A 366 18.81 -3.47 -2.19
C ALA A 366 17.44 -3.33 -2.84
N ASP A 367 17.27 -3.91 -4.03
CA ASP A 367 15.99 -3.87 -4.75
C ASP A 367 14.87 -4.56 -3.94
N ALA A 368 15.19 -5.66 -3.25
CA ALA A 368 14.24 -6.38 -2.39
C ALA A 368 13.87 -5.59 -1.12
N LEU A 369 14.76 -4.76 -0.56
CA LEU A 369 14.45 -3.90 0.59
C LEU A 369 13.50 -2.77 0.20
N SER A 370 13.76 -2.11 -0.93
CA SER A 370 12.86 -1.10 -1.48
C SER A 370 11.51 -1.71 -1.84
N ALA A 371 11.52 -2.87 -2.53
CA ALA A 371 10.31 -3.64 -2.82
C ALA A 371 9.58 -4.07 -1.55
N GLY A 372 10.30 -4.39 -0.48
CA GLY A 372 9.71 -4.75 0.81
C GLY A 372 8.90 -3.62 1.42
N ALA A 373 9.36 -2.38 1.32
CA ALA A 373 8.60 -1.22 1.78
C ALA A 373 7.30 -1.01 0.99
N ALA A 374 7.38 -1.10 -0.34
CA ALA A 374 6.20 -1.01 -1.21
C ALA A 374 5.22 -2.16 -0.98
N ALA A 375 5.71 -3.40 -0.95
CA ALA A 375 4.91 -4.59 -0.69
C ALA A 375 4.21 -4.53 0.67
N ALA A 376 4.89 -4.00 1.70
CA ALA A 376 4.33 -3.80 3.02
C ALA A 376 3.26 -2.68 3.06
N TYR A 377 3.40 -1.66 2.21
CA TYR A 377 2.42 -0.60 2.08
C TYR A 377 1.13 -1.09 1.42
N ASP A 378 1.27 -1.78 0.28
CA ASP A 378 0.19 -2.36 -0.52
C ASP A 378 -0.44 -3.61 0.11
N ASP A 379 0.16 -4.14 1.17
CA ASP A 379 -0.24 -5.37 1.85
C ASP A 379 -0.22 -6.62 0.94
N VAL A 380 0.86 -6.75 0.16
CA VAL A 380 1.05 -7.82 -0.83
C VAL A 380 2.37 -8.59 -0.63
N PRO A 381 2.51 -9.80 -1.18
CA PRO A 381 3.75 -10.55 -1.09
C PRO A 381 4.91 -9.88 -1.82
N LEU A 382 6.07 -9.83 -1.15
CA LEU A 382 7.37 -9.75 -1.81
C LEU A 382 7.87 -11.18 -2.09
N MET A 383 7.99 -11.54 -3.36
CA MET A 383 8.63 -12.76 -3.81
C MET A 383 10.08 -12.47 -4.22
N ILE A 384 10.99 -13.38 -3.86
CA ILE A 384 12.37 -13.33 -4.34
C ILE A 384 12.69 -14.57 -5.17
N THR A 385 13.50 -14.37 -6.20
CA THR A 385 14.00 -15.45 -7.07
C THR A 385 15.50 -15.26 -7.33
N PRO A 386 16.27 -16.31 -7.68
CA PRO A 386 17.61 -16.12 -8.22
C PRO A 386 17.50 -15.38 -9.55
N GLY A 387 17.72 -14.07 -9.55
CA GLY A 387 17.35 -13.23 -10.69
C GLY A 387 18.04 -13.55 -12.03
N LYS A 388 19.06 -14.42 -12.06
CA LYS A 388 19.69 -14.91 -13.30
C LYS A 388 19.07 -16.17 -13.88
N TRP A 389 18.08 -16.76 -13.20
CA TRP A 389 17.36 -17.91 -13.73
C TRP A 389 16.57 -17.53 -14.98
N THR A 390 16.15 -18.55 -15.72
CA THR A 390 15.25 -18.41 -16.87
C THR A 390 13.81 -18.79 -16.53
N ALA A 391 13.58 -19.45 -15.38
CA ALA A 391 12.27 -19.86 -14.90
C ALA A 391 12.32 -20.13 -13.38
N ASP A 392 11.19 -19.94 -12.70
CA ASP A 392 10.94 -20.34 -11.31
C ASP A 392 9.49 -20.84 -11.19
N PRO A 393 9.22 -22.09 -11.62
CA PRO A 393 7.86 -22.63 -11.64
C PRO A 393 7.24 -22.73 -10.24
N ALA A 394 8.07 -22.80 -9.18
CA ALA A 394 7.60 -22.80 -7.80
C ALA A 394 7.07 -21.42 -7.39
N ALA A 395 7.77 -20.33 -7.75
CA ALA A 395 7.25 -18.97 -7.55
C ALA A 395 5.99 -18.72 -8.41
N ALA A 396 5.97 -19.18 -9.66
CA ALA A 396 4.79 -19.09 -10.52
C ALA A 396 3.59 -19.87 -9.93
N ALA A 397 3.82 -21.03 -9.31
CA ALA A 397 2.77 -21.79 -8.63
C ALA A 397 2.22 -21.04 -7.42
N VAL A 398 3.09 -20.41 -6.61
CA VAL A 398 2.64 -19.56 -5.49
C VAL A 398 1.81 -18.39 -6.00
N ARG A 399 2.27 -17.64 -7.02
CA ARG A 399 1.48 -16.57 -7.64
C ARG A 399 0.06 -17.02 -7.99
N ARG A 400 -0.08 -18.16 -8.68
CA ARG A 400 -1.40 -18.72 -9.04
C ARG A 400 -2.22 -19.11 -7.82
N SER A 401 -1.62 -19.73 -6.81
CA SER A 401 -2.32 -20.14 -5.58
C SER A 401 -2.85 -18.96 -4.76
N LEU A 402 -2.18 -17.82 -4.84
CA LEU A 402 -2.57 -16.58 -4.18
C LEU A 402 -3.57 -15.76 -4.99
N GLY A 403 -3.91 -16.17 -6.21
CA GLY A 403 -4.80 -15.41 -7.09
C GLY A 403 -4.22 -14.05 -7.51
N VAL A 404 -2.90 -13.94 -7.62
CA VAL A 404 -2.23 -12.68 -7.99
C VAL A 404 -2.47 -12.35 -9.46
N GLU A 405 -3.03 -11.17 -9.70
CA GLU A 405 -3.44 -10.64 -11.00
C GLU A 405 -2.45 -9.62 -11.57
N SER A 406 -1.56 -9.06 -10.74
CA SER A 406 -0.50 -8.14 -11.17
C SER A 406 0.86 -8.53 -10.58
N VAL A 407 1.89 -8.59 -11.42
CA VAL A 407 3.27 -8.87 -10.99
C VAL A 407 4.20 -7.78 -11.49
N TRP A 408 4.86 -7.13 -10.54
CA TRP A 408 5.83 -6.07 -10.79
C TRP A 408 7.24 -6.55 -10.48
N ALA A 409 8.13 -6.49 -11.47
CA ALA A 409 9.55 -6.72 -11.22
C ALA A 409 10.21 -5.49 -10.59
N VAL A 410 11.06 -5.68 -9.59
CA VAL A 410 11.84 -4.61 -8.95
C VAL A 410 13.33 -4.88 -9.13
N GLY A 411 14.02 -3.91 -9.74
CA GLY A 411 15.41 -3.99 -10.15
C GLY A 411 15.57 -4.18 -11.67
N GLY A 412 16.69 -3.72 -12.21
CA GLY A 412 16.97 -3.82 -13.65
C GLY A 412 17.16 -5.27 -14.16
N ALA A 413 17.04 -5.46 -15.47
CA ALA A 413 17.10 -6.77 -16.14
C ALA A 413 18.42 -7.55 -15.90
N ILE A 414 19.51 -6.86 -15.52
CA ILE A 414 20.79 -7.48 -15.15
C ILE A 414 20.70 -8.22 -13.81
N SER A 415 19.96 -7.66 -12.85
CA SER A 415 19.77 -8.22 -11.51
C SER A 415 18.65 -9.25 -11.48
N LEU A 416 17.56 -8.99 -12.22
CA LEU A 416 16.38 -9.84 -12.34
C LEU A 416 16.01 -9.94 -13.82
N SER A 417 16.39 -11.02 -14.47
CA SER A 417 16.19 -11.24 -15.90
C SER A 417 14.70 -11.19 -16.28
N ASP A 418 14.41 -10.71 -17.48
CA ASP A 418 13.04 -10.73 -18.01
C ASP A 418 12.51 -12.15 -18.16
N ALA A 419 13.40 -13.13 -18.41
CA ALA A 419 13.02 -14.53 -18.57
C ALA A 419 12.36 -15.09 -17.29
N VAL A 420 13.01 -14.96 -16.12
CA VAL A 420 12.40 -15.43 -14.87
C VAL A 420 11.23 -14.56 -14.45
N ALA A 421 11.29 -13.25 -14.71
CA ALA A 421 10.22 -12.34 -14.33
C ALA A 421 8.92 -12.65 -15.11
N HIS A 422 9.03 -12.86 -16.43
CA HIS A 422 7.91 -13.28 -17.28
C HIS A 422 7.46 -14.72 -17.01
N ASP A 423 8.35 -15.65 -16.64
CA ASP A 423 7.94 -17.01 -16.26
C ASP A 423 7.07 -17.01 -14.98
N VAL A 424 7.48 -16.24 -13.96
CA VAL A 424 6.71 -16.10 -12.73
C VAL A 424 5.39 -15.38 -12.97
N ALA A 425 5.41 -14.27 -13.70
CA ALA A 425 4.24 -13.45 -13.98
C ALA A 425 3.24 -14.13 -14.92
N GLY A 426 3.72 -14.75 -15.99
CA GLY A 426 2.88 -15.25 -17.08
C GLY A 426 2.10 -14.13 -17.76
N ASP A 427 0.79 -14.30 -17.86
CA ASP A 427 -0.15 -13.30 -18.38
C ASP A 427 -0.41 -12.11 -17.43
N LYS A 428 0.12 -12.17 -16.21
CA LYS A 428 -0.05 -11.16 -15.14
C LYS A 428 1.12 -10.19 -15.04
N TRP A 429 1.87 -10.02 -16.13
CA TRP A 429 3.00 -9.09 -16.16
C TRP A 429 2.52 -7.64 -16.20
N SER A 430 2.86 -6.87 -15.17
CA SER A 430 2.42 -5.47 -15.03
C SER A 430 3.53 -4.47 -15.34
N GLY A 431 4.79 -4.88 -15.23
CA GLY A 431 5.94 -4.05 -15.61
C GLY A 431 7.14 -4.23 -14.69
N ARG A 432 8.07 -3.27 -14.78
CA ARG A 432 9.32 -3.28 -14.04
C ARG A 432 9.66 -1.88 -13.51
N TYR A 433 9.97 -1.81 -12.22
CA TYR A 433 10.65 -0.67 -11.63
C TYR A 433 12.15 -0.87 -11.73
N GLU A 434 12.80 -0.09 -12.60
CA GLU A 434 14.23 -0.16 -12.85
C GLU A 434 14.89 1.21 -12.74
N GLY A 435 16.21 1.21 -12.76
CA GLY A 435 17.05 2.39 -12.62
C GLY A 435 18.52 2.05 -12.84
N ALA A 436 19.35 3.06 -13.08
CA ALA A 436 20.78 2.85 -13.32
C ALA A 436 21.50 2.37 -12.04
N THR A 437 20.99 2.76 -10.87
CA THR A 437 21.46 2.35 -9.57
C THR A 437 20.33 1.84 -8.68
N ARG A 438 20.69 1.16 -7.58
CA ARG A 438 19.74 0.72 -6.54
C ARG A 438 18.95 1.87 -5.91
N PHE A 439 19.54 3.07 -5.92
CA PHE A 439 18.91 4.25 -5.34
C PHE A 439 17.82 4.78 -6.28
N ASP A 440 18.10 4.79 -7.59
CA ASP A 440 17.13 5.14 -8.63
C ASP A 440 15.96 4.14 -8.63
N VAL A 441 16.23 2.82 -8.51
CA VAL A 441 15.18 1.80 -8.34
C VAL A 441 14.30 2.11 -7.13
N SER A 442 14.92 2.48 -5.99
CA SER A 442 14.19 2.83 -4.78
C SER A 442 13.34 4.10 -4.96
N ALA A 443 13.88 5.12 -5.61
CA ALA A 443 13.18 6.36 -5.88
C ALA A 443 12.01 6.12 -6.84
N ASN A 444 12.25 5.50 -7.99
CA ASN A 444 11.23 5.21 -9.01
C ASN A 444 10.08 4.37 -8.47
N LEU A 445 10.37 3.34 -7.67
CA LEU A 445 9.34 2.57 -6.99
C LEU A 445 8.56 3.45 -6.00
N SER A 446 9.24 4.32 -5.26
CA SER A 446 8.58 5.17 -4.26
C SER A 446 7.69 6.23 -4.89
N TRP A 447 8.11 6.80 -6.01
CA TRP A 447 7.33 7.73 -6.82
C TRP A 447 6.00 7.14 -7.27
N ASP A 448 6.00 5.89 -7.69
CA ASP A 448 4.80 5.22 -8.19
C ASP A 448 3.87 4.78 -7.06
N VAL A 449 4.42 4.14 -6.02
CA VAL A 449 3.63 3.56 -4.93
C VAL A 449 3.14 4.61 -3.93
N PHE A 450 3.97 5.62 -3.66
CA PHE A 450 3.71 6.63 -2.63
C PHE A 450 3.57 8.03 -3.21
N ALA A 451 3.07 8.15 -4.44
CA ALA A 451 2.94 9.44 -5.14
C ALA A 451 2.43 10.57 -4.21
N PRO A 452 2.83 11.84 -4.43
CA PRO A 452 2.56 12.99 -3.55
C PRO A 452 1.11 13.13 -3.07
N PHE A 453 0.17 12.68 -3.91
CA PHE A 453 -1.27 12.77 -3.68
C PHE A 453 -1.89 11.46 -3.14
N GLY A 454 -1.16 10.34 -3.22
CA GLY A 454 -1.57 9.01 -2.75
C GLY A 454 -0.94 8.56 -1.42
N GLY A 455 0.05 9.31 -0.90
CA GLY A 455 0.71 8.99 0.37
C GLY A 455 -0.13 9.28 1.61
N TYR A 456 -0.24 8.29 2.50
CA TYR A 456 -0.90 8.38 3.82
C TYR A 456 -0.07 9.09 4.90
N SER A 457 1.02 9.76 4.59
CA SER A 457 1.91 10.33 5.61
C SER A 457 2.66 11.53 5.05
N ASP A 458 3.13 12.41 5.93
CA ASP A 458 4.15 13.43 5.62
C ASP A 458 5.56 12.99 6.05
N THR A 459 5.72 11.71 6.40
CA THR A 459 6.97 11.13 6.89
C THR A 459 7.62 10.25 5.83
N VAL A 460 8.94 10.37 5.66
CA VAL A 460 9.77 9.46 4.85
C VAL A 460 10.84 8.83 5.73
N TYR A 461 10.97 7.50 5.67
CA TYR A 461 12.07 6.77 6.31
C TYR A 461 13.24 6.64 5.35
N VAL A 462 14.45 6.88 5.86
CA VAL A 462 15.68 6.81 5.08
C VAL A 462 16.63 5.80 5.72
N ALA A 463 17.07 4.82 4.93
CA ALA A 463 18.03 3.82 5.36
C ALA A 463 19.26 3.77 4.43
N VAL A 464 20.36 3.19 4.90
CA VAL A 464 21.56 3.07 4.06
C VAL A 464 21.39 1.94 3.04
N GLY A 465 21.61 2.21 1.75
CA GLY A 465 21.47 1.20 0.68
C GLY A 465 22.69 0.28 0.49
N THR A 466 23.75 0.46 1.28
CA THR A 466 24.98 -0.36 1.23
C THR A 466 25.00 -1.49 2.26
N LYS A 467 24.04 -1.48 3.20
CA LYS A 467 23.78 -2.53 4.18
C LYS A 467 22.27 -2.82 4.20
N PHE A 468 21.84 -3.85 4.91
CA PHE A 468 20.45 -4.30 4.95
C PHE A 468 19.71 -4.19 6.30
N PRO A 469 20.37 -4.31 7.49
CA PRO A 469 19.62 -4.56 8.73
C PRO A 469 18.64 -3.44 9.13
N ASP A 470 19.04 -2.19 8.92
CA ASP A 470 18.28 -1.02 9.38
C ASP A 470 17.01 -0.84 8.54
N ALA A 471 17.12 -0.95 7.21
CA ALA A 471 15.97 -0.95 6.30
C ALA A 471 15.04 -2.15 6.54
N LEU A 472 15.62 -3.34 6.72
CA LEU A 472 14.86 -4.58 6.93
C LEU A 472 13.96 -4.51 8.17
N SER A 473 14.51 -4.09 9.30
CA SER A 473 13.72 -3.92 10.54
C SER A 473 12.82 -2.69 10.50
N GLY A 474 13.14 -1.70 9.65
CA GLY A 474 12.36 -0.50 9.38
C GLY A 474 11.09 -0.70 8.56
N THR A 475 11.04 -1.71 7.69
CA THR A 475 9.91 -1.96 6.79
C THR A 475 8.55 -2.02 7.51
N PRO A 476 8.38 -2.77 8.62
CA PRO A 476 7.09 -2.82 9.30
C PRO A 476 6.71 -1.48 9.93
N LEU A 477 7.69 -0.71 10.42
CA LEU A 477 7.42 0.63 10.95
C LEU A 477 6.93 1.56 9.84
N ALA A 478 7.65 1.61 8.72
CA ALA A 478 7.30 2.44 7.56
C ALA A 478 5.89 2.09 7.04
N ALA A 479 5.57 0.81 6.96
CA ALA A 479 4.26 0.33 6.55
C ALA A 479 3.15 0.70 7.54
N VAL A 480 3.35 0.47 8.84
CA VAL A 480 2.35 0.85 9.87
C VAL A 480 2.06 2.35 9.81
N SER A 481 3.06 3.16 9.50
CA SER A 481 2.90 4.61 9.29
C SER A 481 2.35 5.04 7.92
N GLY A 482 2.20 4.13 6.97
CA GLY A 482 1.82 4.47 5.59
C GLY A 482 2.86 5.37 4.90
N SER A 483 4.13 5.22 5.26
CA SER A 483 5.24 6.06 4.85
C SER A 483 6.18 5.32 3.90
N PRO A 484 6.80 6.02 2.93
CA PRO A 484 7.88 5.46 2.14
C PRO A 484 9.09 5.10 3.00
N LEU A 485 9.82 4.07 2.59
CA LEU A 485 11.19 3.80 3.05
C LEU A 485 12.11 3.78 1.84
N VAL A 486 12.95 4.81 1.72
CA VAL A 486 13.93 4.96 0.65
C VAL A 486 15.33 4.62 1.14
N ILE A 487 16.16 4.14 0.21
CA ILE A 487 17.58 3.88 0.50
C ILE A 487 18.49 4.95 -0.11
N VAL A 488 19.55 5.33 0.62
CA VAL A 488 20.50 6.38 0.20
C VAL A 488 21.96 5.92 0.38
N LYS A 489 22.90 6.75 -0.12
CA LYS A 489 24.33 6.54 0.13
C LYS A 489 24.67 6.95 1.57
N PRO A 490 25.75 6.39 2.17
CA PRO A 490 26.11 6.71 3.55
C PRO A 490 26.37 8.20 3.83
N GLY A 491 26.81 8.96 2.83
CA GLY A 491 27.28 10.33 2.98
C GLY A 491 26.56 11.40 2.17
N CYS A 492 25.49 11.05 1.46
CA CYS A 492 24.68 11.98 0.67
C CYS A 492 23.38 11.32 0.19
N ILE A 493 22.40 12.14 -0.19
CA ILE A 493 21.13 11.70 -0.80
C ILE A 493 21.24 11.85 -2.32
N PRO A 494 21.02 10.78 -3.11
CA PRO A 494 20.92 10.90 -4.57
C PRO A 494 19.83 11.89 -5.00
N GLU A 495 20.07 12.66 -6.06
CA GLU A 495 19.17 13.73 -6.51
C GLU A 495 17.72 13.24 -6.68
N ASP A 496 17.47 12.17 -7.44
CA ASP A 496 16.13 11.60 -7.62
C ASP A 496 15.42 11.20 -6.31
N THR A 497 16.20 10.81 -5.29
CA THR A 497 15.64 10.50 -3.96
C THR A 497 15.33 11.77 -3.18
N LEU A 498 16.14 12.82 -3.32
CA LEU A 498 15.86 14.11 -2.72
C LEU A 498 14.63 14.75 -3.37
N ASP A 499 14.55 14.73 -4.70
CA ASP A 499 13.40 15.20 -5.47
C ASP A 499 12.12 14.45 -5.07
N PHE A 500 12.20 13.13 -4.85
CA PHE A 500 11.08 12.38 -4.29
C PHE A 500 10.65 12.91 -2.91
N ILE A 501 11.59 13.12 -1.99
CA ILE A 501 11.28 13.63 -0.64
C ILE A 501 10.67 15.06 -0.73
N ASP A 502 11.15 15.87 -1.68
CA ASP A 502 10.65 17.20 -2.05
C ASP A 502 9.21 17.16 -2.53
N SER A 503 8.95 16.45 -3.62
CA SER A 503 7.61 16.38 -4.18
C SER A 503 6.62 15.58 -3.34
N PHE A 504 7.07 14.58 -2.56
CA PHE A 504 6.20 13.90 -1.58
C PHE A 504 5.68 14.90 -0.52
N GLY A 505 6.35 16.04 -0.37
CA GLY A 505 6.02 17.06 0.62
C GLY A 505 6.36 16.60 2.03
N ALA A 506 7.44 15.82 2.20
CA ALA A 506 7.81 15.28 3.50
C ALA A 506 8.12 16.41 4.49
N ASN A 507 7.35 16.49 5.57
CA ASN A 507 7.65 17.35 6.71
C ASN A 507 8.66 16.71 7.66
N HIS A 508 8.66 15.36 7.71
CA HIS A 508 9.50 14.58 8.61
C HIS A 508 10.34 13.57 7.83
N VAL A 509 11.66 13.62 8.04
CA VAL A 509 12.60 12.61 7.51
C VAL A 509 13.19 11.86 8.69
N VAL A 510 12.96 10.54 8.74
CA VAL A 510 13.42 9.68 9.84
C VAL A 510 14.55 8.80 9.35
N LEU A 511 15.76 9.06 9.86
CA LEU A 511 16.94 8.25 9.55
C LEU A 511 16.94 6.96 10.37
N LEU A 512 17.01 5.82 9.69
CA LEU A 512 17.12 4.49 10.30
C LEU A 512 18.58 4.05 10.31
N GLY A 513 19.17 4.03 11.50
CA GLY A 513 20.57 3.67 11.72
C GLY A 513 21.41 4.83 12.22
N GLY A 514 22.56 4.51 12.82
CA GLY A 514 23.46 5.49 13.41
C GLY A 514 24.31 6.28 12.40
N PRO A 515 25.09 7.28 12.86
CA PRO A 515 25.95 8.12 12.02
C PRO A 515 26.98 7.37 11.16
N ALA A 516 27.34 6.15 11.55
CA ALA A 516 28.25 5.29 10.77
C ALA A 516 27.58 4.66 9.53
N SER A 517 26.25 4.61 9.50
CA SER A 517 25.45 4.16 8.34
C SER A 517 24.97 5.35 7.52
N LEU A 518 24.54 6.44 8.18
CA LEU A 518 23.98 7.64 7.58
C LEU A 518 24.58 8.87 8.27
N ASP A 519 25.55 9.52 7.65
CA ASP A 519 26.36 10.56 8.29
C ASP A 519 25.64 11.92 8.45
N GLY A 520 26.41 12.94 8.86
CA GLY A 520 25.91 14.29 9.04
C GLY A 520 25.46 15.00 7.74
N ASN A 521 25.98 14.62 6.58
CA ASN A 521 25.53 15.16 5.30
C ASN A 521 24.13 14.63 4.96
N VAL A 522 23.88 13.34 5.21
CA VAL A 522 22.52 12.78 5.07
C VAL A 522 21.56 13.43 6.07
N ALA A 523 21.99 13.64 7.33
CA ALA A 523 21.18 14.33 8.33
C ALA A 523 20.87 15.80 7.98
N ALA A 524 21.71 16.42 7.16
CA ALA A 524 21.49 17.75 6.61
C ALA A 524 20.81 17.73 5.22
N LEU A 525 20.29 16.57 4.79
CA LEU A 525 19.64 16.35 3.49
C LEU A 525 20.47 16.84 2.29
N ARG A 526 21.79 16.68 2.36
CA ARG A 526 22.68 17.11 1.27
C ARG A 526 22.62 16.15 0.09
N SER A 527 22.42 16.73 -1.09
CA SER A 527 22.54 16.03 -2.38
C SER A 527 23.94 15.42 -2.56
N CYS A 528 24.02 14.36 -3.38
CA CYS A 528 25.27 13.77 -3.84
C CYS A 528 25.96 14.55 -4.97
N GLY A 529 25.27 15.52 -5.56
CA GLY A 529 25.71 16.37 -6.69
C GLY A 529 25.26 17.80 -6.47
#